data_AF-A0A1I8IV85-F1
#
_entry.id   AF-A0A1I8IV85-F1
#
_cell.length_a   1.000
_cell.length_b   1.000
_cell.length_c   1.000
_cell.angle_alpha   90.00
_cell.angle_beta   90.00
_cell.angle_gamma   90.00
#
_symmetry.space_group_name_H-M   'P 1'
#
loop_
_entity.id
_entity.type
_entity.pdbx_description
1 polymer ?
#
loop_
_entity_poly.entity_id
_entity_poly.type
_entity_poly.pdbx_seq_one_letter_code
_entity_poly.pdbx_strand_id
1 'polypeptide(L)'
;MSYSVSQVSALSVVLPASALAICVTYSVAYHSDHSLATHCQTANYLPSISAAVGETSPEKQIWSLFLTVSCALRLILAMAYYQEICGRLRRVQDCCLTGGHFAVNCLELAALFGLSVVSSSDNFPIHRNCFAIFLISSSVYMLLHLRVCCRLRSRQKLTDRQLISTRSFYIKLISFGVYCLSTALAVYFYMRHQALCERLSRGVP
;
A
#
# COMPACT_ATOMS: atom_id res chain seq x y z
N MET A 1 12.13 20.23 -19.23
CA MET A 1 11.12 19.16 -19.41
C MET A 1 10.14 19.26 -18.26
N SER A 2 8.93 19.77 -18.49
CA SER A 2 7.89 19.82 -17.46
C SER A 2 7.12 18.50 -17.49
N TYR A 3 7.44 17.59 -16.56
CA TYR A 3 6.68 16.34 -16.42
C TYR A 3 5.26 16.65 -15.94
N SER A 4 4.26 16.06 -16.58
CA SER A 4 2.86 16.21 -16.17
C SER A 4 2.58 15.38 -14.91
N VAL A 5 1.72 15.88 -14.01
CA VAL A 5 1.32 15.19 -12.76
C VAL A 5 0.84 13.75 -13.03
N SER A 6 0.15 13.55 -14.16
CA SER A 6 -0.33 12.22 -14.59
C SER A 6 0.79 11.25 -14.96
N GLN A 7 1.92 11.74 -15.47
CA GLN A 7 3.07 10.90 -15.81
C GLN A 7 3.81 10.48 -14.54
N VAL A 8 3.98 11.42 -13.60
CA VAL A 8 4.62 11.14 -12.31
C VAL A 8 3.79 10.14 -11.50
N SER A 9 2.47 10.29 -11.50
CA SER A 9 1.57 9.34 -10.82
C SER A 9 1.63 7.96 -11.46
N ALA A 10 1.57 7.86 -12.79
CA ALA A 10 1.69 6.58 -13.49
C ALA A 10 3.02 5.88 -13.19
N LEU A 11 4.13 6.62 -13.24
CA LEU A 11 5.47 6.08 -12.94
C LEU A 11 5.56 5.55 -11.50
N SER A 12 4.96 6.27 -10.54
CA SER A 12 4.94 5.84 -9.14
C SER A 12 4.19 4.52 -8.88
N VAL A 13 3.33 4.09 -9.81
CA VAL A 13 2.59 2.82 -9.71
C VAL A 13 3.25 1.72 -10.55
N VAL A 14 3.70 2.05 -11.75
CA VAL A 14 4.30 1.07 -12.68
C VAL A 14 5.60 0.51 -12.13
N LEU A 15 6.44 1.33 -11.49
CA LEU A 15 7.72 0.88 -10.91
C LEU A 15 7.56 -0.27 -9.89
N PRO A 16 6.81 -0.12 -8.79
CA PRO A 16 6.67 -1.22 -7.83
C PRO A 16 5.91 -2.41 -8.43
N ALA A 17 5.00 -2.20 -9.38
CA ALA A 17 4.29 -3.29 -10.04
C ALA A 17 5.23 -4.14 -10.92
N SER A 18 6.12 -3.51 -11.70
CA SER A 18 7.09 -4.23 -12.51
C SER A 18 8.12 -4.94 -11.65
N ALA A 19 8.59 -4.29 -10.58
CA ALA A 19 9.50 -4.90 -9.61
C ALA A 19 8.86 -6.13 -8.95
N LEU A 20 7.60 -6.03 -8.50
CA LEU A 20 6.88 -7.17 -7.92
C LEU A 20 6.76 -8.32 -8.91
N ALA A 21 6.38 -8.04 -10.15
CA ALA A 21 6.25 -9.07 -11.19
C ALA A 21 7.58 -9.79 -11.42
N ILE A 22 8.69 -9.05 -11.52
CA ILE A 22 10.03 -9.62 -11.68
C ILE A 22 10.43 -10.46 -10.46
N CYS A 23 10.20 -9.96 -9.25
CA CYS A 23 10.57 -10.68 -8.02
C CYS A 23 9.77 -11.98 -7.86
N VAL A 24 8.46 -11.94 -8.13
CA VAL A 24 7.60 -13.13 -8.05
C VAL A 24 7.96 -14.16 -9.11
N THR A 25 8.17 -13.76 -10.36
CA THR A 25 8.55 -14.71 -11.42
C THR A 25 9.90 -15.34 -11.15
N TYR A 26 10.87 -14.56 -10.68
CA TYR A 26 12.20 -15.05 -10.35
C TYR A 26 12.17 -15.98 -9.13
N SER A 27 11.45 -15.61 -8.07
CA SER A 27 11.28 -16.43 -6.86
C SER A 27 10.63 -17.79 -7.17
N VAL A 28 9.61 -17.82 -8.03
CA VAL A 28 8.96 -19.09 -8.45
C VAL A 28 9.87 -19.93 -9.35
N ALA A 29 10.64 -19.31 -10.25
CA ALA A 29 11.50 -20.02 -11.20
C ALA A 29 12.77 -20.60 -10.56
N TYR A 30 13.37 -19.90 -9.58
CA TYR A 30 14.70 -20.22 -9.06
C TYR A 30 14.75 -20.49 -7.55
N HIS A 31 13.76 -20.05 -6.78
CA HIS A 31 13.77 -20.14 -5.31
C HIS A 31 12.49 -20.81 -4.75
N SER A 32 11.89 -21.76 -5.47
CA SER A 32 10.67 -22.46 -5.07
C SER A 32 10.78 -23.14 -3.70
N ASP A 33 11.92 -23.76 -3.41
CA ASP A 33 12.09 -24.59 -2.21
C ASP A 33 12.16 -23.75 -0.92
N HIS A 34 12.65 -22.51 -1.00
CA HIS A 34 12.75 -21.61 0.14
C HIS A 34 11.52 -20.68 0.25
N SER A 35 10.99 -20.22 -0.89
CA SER A 35 9.90 -19.23 -0.92
C SER A 35 8.50 -19.84 -0.72
N LEU A 36 8.35 -21.15 -0.97
CA LEU A 36 7.10 -21.90 -0.74
C LEU A 36 7.09 -22.65 0.60
N ALA A 37 8.24 -22.73 1.28
CA ALA A 37 8.36 -23.40 2.57
C ALA A 37 7.53 -22.67 3.63
N THR A 38 6.47 -23.31 4.11
CA THR A 38 5.77 -22.86 5.31
C THR A 38 6.19 -23.67 6.52
N HIS A 39 6.09 -23.04 7.68
CA HIS A 39 6.25 -23.70 8.98
C HIS A 39 5.38 -24.97 9.12
N CYS A 40 4.28 -25.06 8.36
CA CYS A 40 3.34 -26.19 8.39
C CYS A 40 3.61 -27.25 7.31
N GLN A 41 4.67 -27.11 6.50
CA GLN A 41 5.02 -27.98 5.37
C GLN A 41 3.85 -28.32 4.42
N THR A 42 2.89 -27.41 4.28
CA THR A 42 1.81 -27.52 3.29
C THR A 42 2.26 -26.91 1.97
N ALA A 43 2.01 -27.59 0.86
CA ALA A 43 2.35 -27.09 -0.47
C ALA A 43 1.64 -25.76 -0.74
N ASN A 44 2.42 -24.68 -0.86
CA ASN A 44 1.95 -23.42 -1.42
C ASN A 44 2.30 -23.36 -2.89
N TYR A 45 1.41 -22.76 -3.68
CA TYR A 45 1.64 -22.55 -5.11
C TYR A 45 2.30 -21.19 -5.41
N LEU A 46 2.19 -20.22 -4.49
CA LEU A 46 2.85 -18.93 -4.59
C LEU A 46 3.54 -18.55 -3.28
N PRO A 47 4.73 -17.92 -3.36
CA PRO A 47 5.38 -17.38 -2.19
C PRO A 47 4.57 -16.20 -1.63
N SER A 48 4.70 -15.95 -0.33
CA SER A 48 4.18 -14.70 0.24
C SER A 48 4.89 -13.51 -0.41
N ILE A 49 4.20 -12.36 -0.54
CA ILE A 49 4.81 -11.17 -1.15
C ILE A 49 6.09 -10.77 -0.41
N SER A 50 6.07 -10.79 0.93
CA SER A 50 7.24 -10.49 1.74
C SER A 50 8.40 -11.47 1.53
N ALA A 51 8.13 -12.75 1.28
CA ALA A 51 9.16 -13.74 0.95
C ALA A 51 9.78 -13.45 -0.43
N ALA A 52 8.92 -13.25 -1.44
CA ALA A 52 9.34 -12.98 -2.82
C ALA A 52 10.20 -11.72 -2.98
N VAL A 53 9.99 -10.70 -2.14
CA VAL A 53 10.70 -9.41 -2.24
C VAL A 53 11.75 -9.18 -1.16
N GLY A 54 11.78 -10.00 -0.10
CA GLY A 54 12.53 -9.72 1.11
C GLY A 54 13.67 -10.69 1.42
N GLU A 55 13.60 -11.94 0.96
CA GLU A 55 14.48 -13.01 1.44
C GLU A 55 15.78 -13.15 0.63
N THR A 56 15.71 -13.06 -0.70
CA THR A 56 16.84 -13.38 -1.58
C THR A 56 17.38 -12.16 -2.31
N SER A 57 18.70 -12.15 -2.51
CA SER A 57 19.35 -11.25 -3.47
C SER A 57 19.48 -12.01 -4.80
N PRO A 58 19.15 -11.42 -5.96
CA PRO A 58 19.03 -9.98 -6.26
C PRO A 58 17.64 -9.34 -6.09
N GLU A 59 16.58 -10.10 -5.82
CA GLU A 59 15.17 -9.65 -5.78
C GLU A 59 14.97 -8.50 -4.79
N LYS A 60 15.53 -8.62 -3.58
CA LYS A 60 15.51 -7.58 -2.55
C LYS A 60 16.07 -6.25 -3.02
N GLN A 61 17.15 -6.28 -3.82
CA GLN A 61 17.78 -5.06 -4.32
C GLN A 61 16.92 -4.38 -5.39
N ILE A 62 16.35 -5.18 -6.31
CA ILE A 62 15.46 -4.68 -7.36
C ILE A 62 14.20 -4.07 -6.73
N TRP A 63 13.57 -4.79 -5.80
CA TRP A 63 12.40 -4.31 -5.07
C TRP A 63 12.68 -3.01 -4.32
N SER A 64 13.74 -2.98 -3.51
CA SER A 64 14.09 -1.83 -2.69
C SER A 64 14.39 -0.59 -3.54
N LEU A 65 15.12 -0.73 -4.65
CA LEU A 65 15.42 0.39 -5.55
C LEU A 65 14.14 0.97 -6.17
N PHE A 66 13.31 0.13 -6.79
CA PHE A 66 12.11 0.57 -7.48
C PHE A 66 11.08 1.18 -6.51
N LEU A 67 10.97 0.59 -5.32
CA LEU A 67 10.09 1.11 -4.29
C LEU A 67 10.61 2.43 -3.71
N THR A 68 11.91 2.57 -3.49
CA THR A 68 12.50 3.83 -3.01
C THR A 68 12.19 4.97 -3.97
N VAL A 69 12.39 4.75 -5.28
CA VAL A 69 12.04 5.73 -6.31
C VAL A 69 10.54 6.02 -6.30
N SER A 70 9.69 5.00 -6.22
CA SER A 70 8.24 5.16 -6.13
C SER A 70 7.82 6.00 -4.92
N CYS A 71 8.36 5.71 -3.73
CA CYS A 71 8.09 6.44 -2.50
C CYS A 71 8.50 7.91 -2.62
N ALA A 72 9.67 8.20 -3.20
CA ALA A 72 10.12 9.57 -3.44
C ALA A 72 9.15 10.33 -4.37
N LEU A 73 8.71 9.70 -5.47
CA LEU A 73 7.72 10.29 -6.37
C LEU A 73 6.38 10.55 -5.68
N ARG A 74 5.91 9.62 -4.84
CA ARG A 74 4.67 9.77 -4.06
C ARG A 74 4.76 10.88 -3.03
N LEU A 75 5.91 11.08 -2.38
CA LEU A 75 6.13 12.20 -1.48
C LEU A 75 6.06 13.54 -2.21
N ILE A 76 6.67 13.65 -3.39
CA ILE A 76 6.58 14.86 -4.23
C ILE A 76 5.12 15.15 -4.60
N LEU A 77 4.38 14.13 -5.04
CA LEU A 77 2.95 14.27 -5.36
C LEU A 77 2.12 14.68 -4.14
N ALA A 78 2.40 14.12 -2.97
CA ALA A 78 1.71 14.45 -1.73
C ALA A 78 1.95 15.91 -1.31
N MET A 79 3.18 16.41 -1.44
CA MET A 79 3.52 17.81 -1.17
C MET A 79 2.79 18.75 -2.13
N ALA A 80 2.80 18.45 -3.43
CA ALA A 80 2.08 19.25 -4.43
C ALA A 80 0.57 19.26 -4.16
N TYR A 81 0.00 18.11 -3.81
CA TYR A 81 -1.42 17.98 -3.49
C TYR A 81 -1.79 18.75 -2.21
N TYR A 82 -0.94 18.68 -1.17
CA TYR A 82 -1.11 19.44 0.07
C TYR A 82 -1.15 20.94 -0.19
N GLN A 83 -0.22 21.47 -0.99
CA GLN A 83 -0.17 22.90 -1.35
C GLN A 83 -1.45 23.34 -2.09
N GLU A 84 -1.92 22.55 -3.06
CA GLU A 84 -3.15 22.82 -3.79
C GLU A 84 -4.40 22.82 -2.89
N ILE A 85 -4.50 21.88 -1.95
CA ILE A 85 -5.63 21.83 -1.02
C ILE A 85 -5.60 23.02 -0.08
N CYS A 86 -4.46 23.34 0.51
CA CYS A 86 -4.29 24.49 1.39
C CYS A 86 -4.66 25.81 0.69
N GLY A 87 -4.33 25.94 -0.61
CA GLY A 87 -4.75 27.10 -1.40
C GLY A 87 -6.27 27.22 -1.59
N ARG A 88 -6.98 26.08 -1.62
CA ARG A 88 -8.45 26.02 -1.86
C ARG A 88 -9.28 26.02 -0.57
N LEU A 89 -8.76 25.46 0.53
CA LEU A 89 -9.43 25.31 1.82
C LEU A 89 -8.79 26.24 2.85
N ARG A 90 -9.30 27.47 2.97
CA ARG A 90 -8.74 28.53 3.84
C ARG A 90 -9.29 28.56 5.28
N ARG A 91 -10.14 27.61 5.69
CA ARG A 91 -10.70 27.59 7.06
C ARG A 91 -9.83 26.79 8.02
N VAL A 92 -9.76 27.23 9.27
CA VAL A 92 -9.00 26.57 10.35
C VAL A 92 -9.33 25.06 10.48
N GLN A 93 -10.61 24.69 10.42
CA GLN A 93 -11.02 23.28 10.51
C GLN A 93 -10.52 22.43 9.33
N ASP A 94 -10.33 23.05 8.16
CA ASP A 94 -9.81 22.39 6.98
C ASP A 94 -8.27 22.29 7.02
N CYS A 95 -7.58 23.18 7.74
CA CYS A 95 -6.13 23.09 7.98
C CYS A 95 -5.76 21.84 8.78
N CYS A 96 -6.49 21.54 9.87
CA CYS A 96 -6.25 20.32 10.65
C CYS A 96 -6.49 19.06 9.82
N LEU A 97 -7.56 19.04 9.02
CA LEU A 97 -7.88 17.92 8.13
C LEU A 97 -6.79 17.71 7.07
N THR A 98 -6.33 18.80 6.46
CA THR A 98 -5.31 18.75 5.39
C THR A 98 -3.93 18.39 5.93
N GLY A 99 -3.56 18.92 7.11
CA GLY A 99 -2.34 18.55 7.82
C GLY A 99 -2.34 17.08 8.25
N GLY A 100 -3.47 16.60 8.80
CA GLY A 100 -3.64 15.18 9.15
C GLY A 100 -3.58 14.27 7.91
N HIS A 101 -4.20 14.67 6.81
CA HIS A 101 -4.14 13.92 5.54
C HIS A 101 -2.70 13.75 5.04
N PHE A 102 -1.90 14.82 5.06
CA PHE A 102 -0.49 14.76 4.69
C PHE A 102 0.35 13.95 5.67
N ALA A 103 0.17 14.13 6.98
CA ALA A 103 0.91 13.39 8.00
C ALA A 103 0.67 11.88 7.92
N VAL A 104 -0.58 11.45 7.73
CA VAL A 104 -0.91 10.02 7.57
C VAL A 104 -0.31 9.46 6.28
N ASN A 105 -0.26 10.24 5.20
CA ASN A 105 0.41 9.82 3.96
C ASN A 105 1.92 9.60 4.18
N CYS A 106 2.58 10.51 4.91
CA CYS A 106 3.99 10.33 5.25
C CYS A 106 4.23 9.10 6.13
N LEU A 107 3.34 8.85 7.10
CA LEU A 107 3.39 7.66 7.95
C LEU A 107 3.19 6.37 7.13
N GLU A 108 2.25 6.37 6.20
CA GLU A 108 1.96 5.25 5.30
C GLU A 108 3.17 4.91 4.41
N LEU A 109 3.78 5.92 3.79
CA LEU A 109 4.99 5.73 2.98
C LEU A 109 6.20 5.30 3.81
N ALA A 110 6.36 5.83 5.02
CA ALA A 110 7.43 5.42 5.93
C ALA A 110 7.26 3.96 6.38
N ALA A 111 6.02 3.53 6.67
CA ALA A 111 5.71 2.16 7.02
C ALA A 111 5.92 1.20 5.84
N LEU A 112 5.52 1.59 4.63
CA LEU A 112 5.76 0.83 3.40
C LEU A 112 7.24 0.67 3.09
N PHE A 113 8.02 1.74 3.27
CA PHE A 113 9.47 1.72 3.12
C PHE A 113 10.13 0.81 4.16
N GLY A 114 9.75 0.97 5.44
CA GLY A 114 10.25 0.12 6.53
C GLY A 114 9.95 -1.37 6.31
N LEU A 115 8.73 -1.68 5.86
CA LEU A 115 8.32 -3.04 5.49
C LEU A 115 9.19 -3.67 4.40
N SER A 116 9.76 -2.84 3.52
CA SER A 116 10.49 -3.28 2.33
C SER A 116 12.00 -3.34 2.55
N VAL A 117 12.53 -2.56 3.49
CA VAL A 117 13.93 -2.63 3.90
C VAL A 117 14.15 -3.76 4.90
N VAL A 118 13.23 -3.93 5.86
CA VAL A 118 13.33 -4.95 6.90
C VAL A 118 12.77 -6.26 6.37
N SER A 119 13.65 -7.24 6.13
CA SER A 119 13.20 -8.58 5.77
C SER A 119 12.49 -9.24 6.95
N SER A 120 11.51 -10.08 6.64
CA SER A 120 10.82 -10.91 7.62
C SER A 120 11.76 -11.93 8.29
N SER A 121 12.81 -12.37 7.58
CA SER A 121 13.87 -13.25 8.09
C SER A 121 14.81 -12.58 9.09
N ASP A 122 15.06 -11.28 8.90
CA ASP A 122 16.04 -10.54 9.68
C ASP A 122 15.45 -10.15 11.05
N ASN A 123 14.24 -9.55 11.04
CA ASN A 123 13.57 -9.08 12.25
C ASN A 123 12.05 -9.15 12.10
N PHE A 124 11.49 -10.35 12.31
CA PHE A 124 10.05 -10.60 12.24
C PHE A 124 9.18 -9.61 13.08
N PRO A 125 9.53 -9.25 14.34
CA PRO A 125 8.70 -8.35 15.14
C PRO A 125 8.56 -6.95 14.51
N ILE A 126 9.66 -6.42 13.98
CA ILE A 126 9.68 -5.10 13.34
C ILE A 126 8.91 -5.16 12.02
N HIS A 127 9.16 -6.18 11.20
CA HIS A 127 8.44 -6.38 9.93
C HIS A 127 6.93 -6.46 10.13
N ARG A 128 6.47 -7.25 11.11
CA ARG A 128 5.04 -7.37 11.47
C ARG A 128 4.45 -6.02 11.89
N ASN A 129 5.17 -5.24 12.70
CA ASN A 129 4.72 -3.93 13.15
C ASN A 129 4.64 -2.94 11.98
N CYS A 130 5.64 -2.91 11.10
CA CYS A 130 5.61 -2.08 9.88
C CYS A 130 4.42 -2.43 8.99
N PHE A 131 4.15 -3.73 8.79
CA PHE A 131 2.99 -4.19 8.02
C PHE A 131 1.66 -3.72 8.63
N ALA A 132 1.51 -3.85 9.95
CA ALA A 132 0.31 -3.41 10.66
C ALA A 132 0.12 -1.88 10.58
N ILE A 133 1.20 -1.11 10.79
CA ILE A 133 1.17 0.35 10.70
C ILE A 133 0.81 0.79 9.27
N PHE A 134 1.40 0.14 8.25
CA PHE A 134 1.05 0.40 6.84
C PHE A 134 -0.44 0.17 6.61
N LEU A 135 -0.98 -0.99 7.01
CA LEU A 135 -2.39 -1.33 6.80
C LEU A 135 -3.35 -0.32 7.46
N ILE A 136 -3.08 0.05 8.72
CA ILE A 136 -3.91 1.00 9.47
C ILE A 136 -3.78 2.40 8.88
N SER A 137 -2.56 2.87 8.60
CA SER A 137 -2.32 4.20 8.05
C SER A 137 -2.89 4.36 6.64
N SER A 138 -2.78 3.36 5.76
CA SER A 138 -3.43 3.36 4.43
C SER A 138 -4.95 3.46 4.55
N SER A 139 -5.56 2.73 5.49
CA SER A 139 -7.00 2.79 5.76
C SER A 139 -7.44 4.20 6.17
N VAL A 140 -6.73 4.80 7.14
CA VAL A 140 -6.99 6.15 7.62
C VAL A 140 -6.75 7.18 6.51
N TYR A 141 -5.67 7.02 5.73
CA TYR A 141 -5.35 7.89 4.61
C TYR A 141 -6.47 7.92 3.58
N MET A 142 -6.98 6.76 3.15
CA MET A 142 -8.07 6.68 2.18
C MET A 142 -9.36 7.32 2.71
N LEU A 143 -9.70 7.12 3.98
CA LEU A 143 -10.83 7.78 4.62
C LEU A 143 -10.68 9.31 4.64
N LEU A 144 -9.51 9.80 5.05
CA LEU A 144 -9.20 11.23 5.06
C LEU A 144 -9.22 11.79 3.64
N HIS A 145 -8.70 11.07 2.66
CA HIS A 145 -8.69 11.48 1.26
C HIS A 145 -10.11 11.59 0.69
N LEU A 146 -11.00 10.64 1.00
CA LEU A 146 -12.42 10.71 0.66
C LEU A 146 -13.10 11.91 1.33
N ARG A 147 -12.82 12.17 2.61
CA ARG A 147 -13.35 13.35 3.33
C ARG A 147 -12.90 14.66 2.69
N VAL A 148 -11.62 14.79 2.35
CA VAL A 148 -11.08 15.96 1.64
C VAL A 148 -11.73 16.11 0.27
N CYS A 149 -11.89 15.02 -0.50
CA CYS A 149 -12.58 15.04 -1.78
C CYS A 149 -14.06 15.48 -1.66
N CYS A 150 -14.79 14.98 -0.65
CA CYS A 150 -16.16 15.41 -0.36
C CYS A 150 -16.23 16.92 -0.09
N ARG A 151 -15.32 17.44 0.73
CA ARG A 151 -15.26 18.86 1.09
C ARG A 151 -14.95 19.73 -0.11
N LEU A 152 -13.95 19.34 -0.92
CA LEU A 152 -13.61 20.02 -2.17
C LEU A 152 -14.80 20.03 -3.14
N ARG A 153 -15.48 18.90 -3.31
CA ARG A 153 -16.67 18.78 -4.17
C ARG A 153 -17.81 19.69 -3.71
N SER A 154 -18.10 19.71 -2.41
CA SER A 154 -19.15 20.57 -1.84
C SER A 154 -18.91 22.08 -2.06
N ARG A 155 -17.68 22.49 -2.38
CA ARG A 155 -17.30 23.88 -2.63
C ARG A 155 -17.26 24.24 -4.11
N GLN A 156 -17.25 23.25 -5.01
CA GLN A 156 -17.23 23.49 -6.45
C GLN A 156 -18.61 23.95 -6.91
N LYS A 157 -18.65 25.01 -7.73
CA LYS A 157 -19.88 25.47 -8.40
C LYS A 157 -20.28 24.46 -9.49
N LEU A 158 -21.59 24.33 -9.75
CA LEU A 158 -22.13 23.46 -10.81
C LEU A 158 -21.55 23.84 -12.18
N THR A 159 -20.70 22.97 -12.72
CA THR A 159 -20.04 23.07 -14.03
C THR A 159 -19.67 21.65 -14.49
N ASP A 160 -19.38 21.40 -15.78
CA ASP A 160 -18.97 20.08 -16.29
C ASP A 160 -17.79 19.44 -15.54
N ARG A 161 -16.90 20.27 -14.95
CA ARG A 161 -15.84 19.81 -14.04
C ARG A 161 -16.38 19.05 -12.81
N GLN A 162 -17.61 19.32 -12.38
CA GLN A 162 -18.27 18.64 -11.28
C GLN A 162 -18.68 17.21 -11.63
N LEU A 163 -19.06 16.92 -12.89
CA LEU A 163 -19.41 15.57 -13.32
C LEU A 163 -18.17 14.65 -13.29
N ILE A 164 -17.04 15.13 -13.82
CA ILE A 164 -15.75 14.44 -13.78
C ILE A 164 -15.29 14.22 -12.33
N SER A 165 -15.42 15.25 -11.48
CA SER A 165 -15.13 15.17 -10.04
C SER A 165 -16.01 14.14 -9.32
N THR A 166 -17.29 14.05 -9.68
CA THR A 166 -18.25 13.09 -9.11
C THR A 166 -17.93 11.66 -9.50
N ARG A 167 -17.65 11.39 -10.78
CA ARG A 167 -17.22 10.06 -11.25
C ARG A 167 -15.94 9.62 -10.53
N SER A 168 -14.96 10.51 -10.45
CA SER A 168 -13.69 10.26 -9.76
C SER A 168 -13.89 9.96 -8.27
N PHE A 169 -14.83 10.64 -7.62
CA PHE A 169 -15.19 10.40 -6.23
C PHE A 169 -15.78 9.00 -6.01
N TYR A 170 -16.74 8.58 -6.86
CA TYR A 170 -17.33 7.24 -6.75
C TYR A 170 -16.31 6.14 -7.01
N ILE A 171 -15.40 6.32 -7.97
CA ILE A 171 -14.30 5.38 -8.20
C ILE A 171 -13.45 5.24 -6.92
N LYS A 172 -13.05 6.36 -6.29
CA LYS A 172 -12.29 6.33 -5.03
C LYS A 172 -13.06 5.64 -3.90
N LEU A 173 -14.37 5.84 -3.81
CA LEU A 173 -15.22 5.21 -2.80
C LEU A 173 -15.29 3.69 -3.00
N ILE A 174 -15.49 3.26 -4.25
CA ILE A 174 -15.50 1.83 -4.61
C ILE A 174 -14.13 1.22 -4.32
N SER A 175 -13.03 1.88 -4.70
CA SER A 175 -11.67 1.42 -4.40
C SER A 175 -11.42 1.25 -2.90
N PHE A 176 -11.91 2.17 -2.08
CA PHE A 176 -11.83 2.04 -0.62
C PHE A 176 -12.63 0.83 -0.11
N GLY A 177 -13.85 0.62 -0.61
CA GLY A 177 -14.67 -0.55 -0.28
C GLY A 177 -13.98 -1.87 -0.66
N VAL A 178 -13.41 -1.94 -1.86
CA VAL A 178 -12.64 -3.11 -2.33
C VAL A 178 -11.41 -3.35 -1.45
N TYR A 179 -10.70 -2.29 -1.05
CA TYR A 179 -9.55 -2.39 -0.15
C TYR A 179 -9.95 -2.97 1.23
N CYS A 180 -11.03 -2.47 1.83
CA CYS A 180 -11.53 -2.99 3.10
C CYS A 180 -11.94 -4.46 2.99
N LEU A 181 -12.67 -4.82 1.93
CA LEU A 181 -13.07 -6.20 1.69
C LEU A 181 -11.86 -7.12 1.50
N SER A 182 -10.89 -6.72 0.68
CA SER A 182 -9.65 -7.48 0.45
C SER A 182 -8.87 -7.68 1.76
N THR A 183 -8.76 -6.63 2.58
CA THR A 183 -8.09 -6.69 3.88
C THR A 183 -8.80 -7.65 4.83
N ALA A 184 -10.13 -7.58 4.93
CA ALA A 184 -10.92 -8.47 5.78
C ALA A 184 -10.79 -9.94 5.35
N LEU A 185 -10.82 -10.21 4.04
CA LEU A 185 -10.59 -11.54 3.49
C LEU A 185 -9.18 -12.06 3.80
N ALA A 186 -8.15 -11.22 3.62
CA ALA A 186 -6.78 -11.59 3.93
C ALA A 186 -6.60 -11.98 5.42
N VAL A 187 -7.15 -11.17 6.34
CA VAL A 187 -7.13 -11.47 7.78
C VAL A 187 -7.88 -12.76 8.10
N TYR A 188 -9.06 -12.96 7.49
CA TYR A 188 -9.85 -14.17 7.68
C TYR A 188 -9.09 -15.43 7.22
N PHE A 189 -8.51 -15.41 6.02
CA PHE A 189 -7.73 -16.54 5.50
C PHE A 189 -6.47 -16.79 6.32
N TYR A 190 -5.78 -15.75 6.77
CA TYR A 190 -4.63 -15.87 7.65
C TYR A 190 -4.99 -16.56 8.98
N MET A 191 -6.05 -16.11 9.65
CA MET A 191 -6.53 -16.72 10.90
C MET A 191 -6.94 -18.19 10.69
N ARG A 192 -7.64 -18.48 9.58
CA ARG A 192 -8.04 -19.85 9.24
C ARG A 192 -6.84 -20.76 9.00
N HIS A 193 -5.84 -20.27 8.26
CA HIS A 193 -4.61 -21.01 8.00
C HIS A 193 -3.86 -21.30 9.30
N GLN A 194 -3.68 -20.29 10.16
CA GLN A 194 -3.03 -20.43 11.46
C GLN A 194 -3.73 -21.46 12.35
N ALA A 195 -5.07 -21.43 12.42
CA ALA A 195 -5.85 -22.39 13.20
C ALA A 195 -5.73 -23.83 12.68
N LEU A 196 -5.67 -24.03 11.35
CA LEU A 196 -5.43 -25.36 10.77
C LEU A 196 -4.02 -25.84 11.10
N CYS A 197 -3.01 -24.98 10.92
CA CYS A 197 -1.62 -25.29 11.25
C CYS A 197 -1.42 -25.70 12.72
N GLU A 198 -2.06 -25.00 13.65
CA GLU A 198 -2.01 -25.33 15.07
C GLU A 198 -2.71 -26.65 15.42
N ARG A 199 -3.72 -27.08 14.64
CA ARG A 199 -4.34 -28.41 14.81
C ARG A 199 -3.40 -29.51 14.31
N LEU A 200 -2.82 -29.34 13.12
CA LEU A 200 -1.88 -30.29 12.55
C LEU A 200 -0.63 -30.47 13.44
N SER A 201 -0.08 -29.40 14.01
CA SER A 201 1.10 -29.49 14.89
C SER A 201 0.82 -30.17 16.23
N ARG A 202 -0.44 -30.19 16.68
CA ARG A 202 -0.86 -30.88 17.91
C ARG A 202 -1.29 -32.33 17.70
N GLY A 203 -1.26 -32.84 16.47
CA GLY A 203 -1.65 -34.22 16.16
C GLY A 203 -3.13 -34.54 16.45
N VAL A 204 -3.97 -33.51 16.55
CA VAL A 204 -5.42 -33.69 16.74
C VAL A 204 -6.08 -33.65 15.36
N PRO A 205 -6.89 -34.66 14.99
CA PRO A 205 -7.57 -34.70 13.69
C PRO A 205 -8.51 -33.51 13.46
#